data_AF-A0A349JZ04-F1
#
_entry.id   AF-A0A349JZ04-F1
#
_cell.length_a   1.000
_cell.length_b   1.000
_cell.length_c   1.000
_cell.angle_alpha   90.00
_cell.angle_beta   90.00
_cell.angle_gamma   90.00
#
_symmetry.space_group_name_H-M   'P 1'
#
loop_
_entity.id
_entity.type
_entity.pdbx_description
1 polymer ?
#
loop_
_entity_poly.entity_id
_entity_poly.type
_entity_poly.pdbx_seq_one_letter_code
_entity_poly.pdbx_strand_id
1 'polypeptide(L)' 'MPPDVDQALATLCAGTEKVLSPEELADKLGEGRPLRAKLGLDPTSPDIHLGHTVVF' A
#
# COMPACT_ATOMS: atom_id res chain seq x y z
N MET A 1 14.50 9.05 -12.76
CA MET A 1 13.20 9.34 -13.38
C MET A 1 12.19 9.55 -12.27
N PRO A 2 11.29 10.54 -12.37
CA PRO A 2 10.09 10.52 -11.53
C PRO A 2 9.38 9.17 -11.75
N PRO A 3 8.85 8.53 -10.71
CA PRO A 3 8.13 7.27 -10.88
C PRO A 3 6.98 7.47 -11.88
N ASP A 4 6.81 6.52 -12.79
CA ASP A 4 5.60 6.42 -13.58
C ASP A 4 4.43 6.20 -12.60
N VAL A 5 3.62 7.25 -12.42
CA VAL A 5 2.53 7.29 -11.43
C VAL A 5 1.50 6.20 -11.74
N ASP A 6 1.20 5.99 -13.02
CA ASP A 6 0.21 4.99 -13.44
C ASP A 6 0.71 3.57 -13.15
N GLN A 7 1.99 3.30 -13.42
CA GLN A 7 2.62 2.02 -13.08
C GLN A 7 2.66 1.79 -11.55
N ALA A 8 3.02 2.82 -10.78
CA ALA A 8 3.08 2.74 -9.32
C ALA A 8 1.70 2.51 -8.71
N LEU A 9 0.68 3.22 -9.20
CA LEU A 9 -0.71 3.07 -8.78
C LEU A 9 -1.22 1.66 -9.09
N ALA A 10 -0.99 1.16 -10.31
CA ALA A 10 -1.39 -0.19 -10.70
C ALA A 10 -0.74 -1.26 -9.80
N THR A 11 0.54 -1.09 -9.47
CA THR A 11 1.27 -2.01 -8.59
C THR A 11 0.72 -2.02 -7.17
N LEU A 12 0.44 -0.83 -6.60
CA LEU A 12 -0.08 -0.71 -5.23
C LEU A 12 -1.52 -1.19 -5.10
N CYS A 13 -2.34 -1.03 -6.13
CA CYS A 13 -3.74 -1.47 -6.13
C CYS A 13 -3.90 -2.96 -6.46
N ALA A 14 -2.92 -3.60 -7.11
CA ALA A 14 -3.00 -5.01 -7.47
C ALA A 14 -3.18 -5.91 -6.24
N GLY A 15 -4.19 -6.78 -6.27
CA GLY A 15 -4.47 -7.73 -5.18
C GLY A 15 -5.07 -7.10 -3.91
N THR A 16 -5.32 -5.79 -3.89
CA THR A 16 -6.02 -5.13 -2.78
C THR A 16 -7.53 -5.32 -2.94
N GLU A 17 -8.22 -5.78 -1.89
CA GLU A 17 -9.68 -5.95 -1.93
C GLU A 17 -10.42 -4.62 -2.13
N LYS A 18 -9.99 -3.57 -1.40
CA LYS A 18 -10.61 -2.25 -1.44
C LYS A 18 -9.59 -1.12 -1.35
N VAL A 19 -9.67 -0.19 -2.30
CA VAL A 19 -8.92 1.08 -2.29
C VAL A 19 -9.90 2.22 -2.04
N LEU A 20 -9.69 3.00 -0.98
CA LEU A 20 -10.64 4.05 -0.59
C LEU A 20 -10.68 5.24 -1.56
N SER A 21 -9.51 5.67 -2.03
CA SER A 21 -9.38 6.74 -3.04
C SER A 21 -8.12 6.53 -3.87
N PRO A 22 -8.25 5.92 -5.08
CA PRO A 22 -7.13 5.78 -6.02
C PRO A 22 -6.61 7.14 -6.53
N GLU A 23 -7.51 8.12 -6.69
CA GLU A 23 -7.17 9.47 -7.18
C GLU A 23 -6.26 10.21 -6.19
N GLU A 24 -6.61 10.22 -4.90
CA GLU A 24 -5.75 10.83 -3.87
C GLU A 24 -4.38 10.14 -3.74
N LEU A 25 -4.32 8.83 -4.01
CA LEU A 25 -3.06 8.09 -4.03
C LEU A 25 -2.21 8.51 -5.23
N ALA A 26 -2.81 8.65 -6.42
CA ALA A 26 -2.14 9.13 -7.62
C ALA A 26 -1.57 10.55 -7.43
N ASP A 27 -2.36 11.46 -6.86
CA ASP A 27 -1.92 12.83 -6.54
C ASP A 27 -0.71 12.83 -5.61
N LYS A 28 -0.75 12.02 -4.55
CA LYS A 28 0.36 11.86 -3.59
C LYS A 28 1.61 11.27 -4.23
N LEU A 29 1.45 10.28 -5.13
CA LEU A 29 2.56 9.68 -5.87
C LEU A 29 3.23 10.70 -6.81
N GLY A 30 2.45 11.65 -7.36
CA GLY A 30 2.92 12.75 -8.20
C GLY A 30 3.76 13.81 -7.48
N GLU A 31 3.72 13.89 -6.14
CA GLU A 31 4.47 14.89 -5.37
C GLU A 31 6.00 14.71 -5.42
N GLY A 32 6.50 13.58 -5.95
CA GLY A 32 7.93 13.34 -6.14
C GLY A 32 8.74 13.18 -4.85
N ARG A 33 8.08 13.05 -3.69
CA ARG A 33 8.68 12.75 -2.39
C ARG A 33 8.30 11.34 -1.92
N PRO A 34 9.10 10.70 -1.05
CA PRO A 34 8.68 9.47 -0.40
C PRO A 34 7.39 9.63 0.40
N LEU A 35 6.46 8.68 0.22
CA LEU A 35 5.24 8.58 1.01
C LEU A 35 5.48 7.71 2.25
N ARG A 36 4.69 7.94 3.31
CA ARG A 36 4.75 7.16 4.55
C ARG A 36 3.62 6.14 4.53
N ALA A 37 3.96 4.85 4.52
CA ALA A 37 3.01 3.77 4.75
C ALA A 37 2.95 3.43 6.25
N LYS A 38 1.77 3.07 6.74
CA LYS A 38 1.55 2.66 8.13
C LYS A 38 0.72 1.38 8.15
N LEU A 39 1.23 0.38 8.87
CA LEU A 39 0.54 -0.86 9.19
C LEU A 39 0.55 -1.04 10.71
N GLY A 40 -0.59 -1.38 11.29
CA GLY A 40 -0.70 -1.79 12.69
C GLY A 40 -0.80 -3.30 12.77
N LEU A 41 -0.07 -3.91 13.71
CA LEU A 41 -0.11 -5.34 14.01
C LEU A 41 -0.26 -5.52 15.53
N ASP A 42 -0.99 -6.56 15.95
CA ASP A 42 -1.08 -6.94 17.36
C ASP A 42 0.09 -7.87 17.73
N PRO A 43 1.03 -7.43 18.59
CA PRO A 43 2.18 -8.25 18.97
C PRO A 43 1.85 -9.35 19.99
N THR A 44 0.63 -9.38 20.54
CA THR A 44 0.23 -10.34 21.58
C THR A 44 -0.44 -11.60 21.04
N SER A 45 -0.83 -11.61 19.76
CA SER A 45 -1.42 -12.77 19.13
C SER A 45 -0.37 -13.89 18.95
N PRO A 46 -0.64 -15.11 19.46
CA PRO A 46 0.24 -16.25 19.22
C PRO A 46 0.12 -16.80 17.79
N ASP A 47 -0.88 -16.35 17.02
CA ASP A 47 -1.22 -16.85 15.70
C ASP A 47 -0.42 -16.15 14.59
N ILE A 48 0.91 -16.23 14.65
CA ILE A 48 1.80 -15.71 13.60
C ILE A 48 2.15 -16.84 12.63
N HIS A 49 1.72 -16.69 11.39
CA HIS A 49 1.94 -17.66 10.31
C HIS A 49 2.13 -16.97 8.95
N LEU A 50 2.48 -17.72 7.90
CA LEU A 50 2.74 -17.17 6.56
C LEU A 50 1.57 -16.37 5.98
N GLY A 51 0.32 -16.67 6.33
CA GLY A 51 -0.83 -15.84 5.95
C GLY A 51 -0.72 -14.36 6.37
N HIS A 52 0.04 -14.01 7.41
CA HIS A 52 0.26 -12.63 7.83
C HIS A 52 1.33 -11.89 7.00
N THR A 53 1.97 -12.57 6.03
CA THR A 53 2.85 -11.93 5.05
C THR A 53 2.07 -11.16 3.98
N VAL A 54 0.77 -11.45 3.86
CA VAL A 54 -0.19 -10.69 3.05
C VAL A 54 -1.25 -10.16 4.01
N VAL A 55 -1.29 -8.84 4.17
CA VAL A 55 -2.30 -8.21 5.03
C VAL A 55 -3.63 -8.22 4.28
N PHE A 56 -4.65 -8.82 4.89
CA PHE A 56 -6.03 -8.87 4.39
C PHE A 56 -6.89 -7.82 5.10
#